data_AF-A0A9X1XBR6-F1
#
_entry.id   AF-A0A9X1XBR6-F1
#
_cell.length_a   1.000
_cell.length_b   1.000
_cell.length_c   1.000
_cell.angle_alpha   90.00
_cell.angle_beta   90.00
_cell.angle_gamma   90.00
#
_symmetry.space_group_name_H-M   'P 1'
#
loop_
_entity.id
_entity.type
_entity.pdbx_description
1 polymer ?
#
loop_
_entity_poly.entity_id
_entity_poly.type
_entity_poly.pdbx_seq_one_letter_code
_entity_poly.pdbx_strand_id
1 'polypeptide(L)'
;MKTKEFLLIPLTFAVILSLAGCGTSKQSGKDHSQHEHKKTNTSKPNNSQTGKAIKEELNGLDSIEKDVNKKDFKSAADQFESMHEEYHSTVLPPIEAKNKKMGEDMHGKFDALEAAINSKDKTQILTNVKINRDSLQKAVKELGIQL
;
A
#
# COMPACT_ATOMS: atom_id res chain seq x y z
N MET A 1 -49.56 -15.86 -11.50
CA MET A 1 -48.10 -15.67 -11.32
C MET A 1 -47.56 -15.02 -12.58
N LYS A 2 -46.91 -13.86 -12.49
CA LYS A 2 -46.34 -13.13 -13.65
C LYS A 2 -44.83 -13.24 -13.60
N THR A 3 -44.22 -13.93 -14.55
CA THR A 3 -42.78 -13.95 -14.80
C THR A 3 -42.36 -12.62 -15.42
N LYS A 4 -41.33 -11.98 -14.87
CA LYS A 4 -40.69 -10.80 -15.43
C LYS A 4 -39.42 -11.24 -16.15
N GLU A 5 -39.36 -10.95 -17.45
CA GLU A 5 -38.19 -11.17 -18.29
C GLU A 5 -37.11 -10.13 -17.96
N PHE A 6 -35.87 -10.58 -17.85
CA PHE A 6 -34.69 -9.72 -17.75
C PHE A 6 -33.97 -9.72 -19.10
N LEU A 7 -33.87 -8.54 -19.69
CA LEU A 7 -33.16 -8.27 -20.93
C LEU A 7 -31.66 -8.03 -20.61
N LEU A 8 -30.78 -8.88 -21.12
CA LEU A 8 -29.32 -8.74 -21.04
C LEU A 8 -28.80 -7.96 -22.24
N ILE A 9 -28.11 -6.85 -22.01
CA ILE A 9 -27.43 -6.05 -23.04
C ILE A 9 -25.94 -6.45 -23.04
N PRO A 10 -25.36 -6.87 -24.18
CA PRO A 10 -23.94 -7.16 -24.26
C PRO A 10 -23.10 -5.88 -24.38
N LEU A 11 -22.12 -5.75 -23.48
CA LEU A 11 -21.14 -4.67 -23.45
C LEU A 11 -19.91 -5.07 -24.30
N THR A 12 -19.74 -4.45 -25.46
CA THR A 12 -18.59 -4.68 -26.35
C THR A 12 -17.39 -3.84 -25.91
N PHE A 13 -16.30 -4.49 -25.50
CA PHE A 13 -14.99 -3.85 -25.31
C PHE A 13 -14.12 -4.06 -26.55
N ALA A 14 -13.77 -2.97 -27.23
CA ALA A 14 -12.71 -2.94 -28.23
C ALA A 14 -11.41 -2.45 -27.56
N VAL A 15 -10.43 -3.36 -27.44
CA VAL A 15 -9.08 -3.03 -26.97
C VAL A 15 -8.14 -3.12 -28.16
N ILE A 16 -7.63 -1.98 -28.62
CA ILE A 16 -6.56 -1.89 -29.62
C ILE A 16 -5.26 -1.67 -28.86
N LEU A 17 -4.40 -2.68 -28.82
CA LEU A 17 -3.06 -2.63 -28.25
C LEU A 17 -2.06 -2.26 -29.35
N SER A 18 -1.45 -1.09 -29.22
CA SER A 18 -0.27 -0.69 -29.99
C SER A 18 0.90 -0.49 -29.02
N LEU A 19 1.79 -1.49 -28.92
CA LEU A 19 3.11 -1.31 -28.31
C LEU A 19 4.18 -1.59 -29.38
N ALA A 20 4.86 -0.53 -29.81
CA ALA A 20 6.15 -0.61 -30.45
C ALA A 20 7.04 0.47 -29.83
N GLY A 21 8.08 0.05 -29.11
CA GLY A 21 9.06 0.92 -28.48
C GLY A 21 10.38 0.17 -28.31
N CYS A 22 11.09 -0.02 -29.43
CA CYS A 22 12.49 -0.46 -29.42
C CYS A 22 13.39 0.74 -29.07
N GLY A 23 13.92 0.77 -27.85
CA GLY A 23 15.01 1.66 -27.48
C GLY A 23 16.28 0.85 -27.26
N THR A 24 17.16 0.78 -28.26
CA THR A 24 18.54 0.32 -28.08
C THR A 24 19.41 1.53 -27.82
N SER A 25 20.17 1.51 -26.72
CA SER A 25 21.32 2.38 -26.52
C SER A 25 22.41 1.61 -25.78
N LYS A 26 23.48 1.29 -26.51
CA LYS A 26 24.78 0.87 -25.96
C LYS A 26 25.71 2.08 -26.01
N GLN A 27 26.24 2.50 -24.85
CA GLN A 27 27.53 3.22 -24.75
C GLN A 27 28.03 3.08 -23.30
N SER A 28 29.05 2.25 -23.08
CA SER A 28 30.47 2.61 -22.88
C SER A 28 30.73 3.25 -21.50
N GLY A 29 31.63 2.64 -20.72
CA GLY A 29 32.03 3.21 -19.45
C GLY A 29 32.90 2.28 -18.62
N LYS A 30 34.19 2.36 -18.89
CA LYS A 30 35.32 1.71 -18.22
C LYS A 30 35.40 2.07 -16.72
N ASP A 31 36.07 1.17 -15.99
CA ASP A 31 36.92 1.40 -14.82
C ASP A 31 36.43 1.18 -13.36
N HIS A 32 37.27 0.36 -12.70
CA HIS A 32 37.66 0.34 -11.29
C HIS A 32 36.61 0.23 -10.18
N SER A 33 36.51 -0.97 -9.60
CA SER A 33 37.05 -1.27 -8.25
C SER A 33 36.35 -2.50 -7.67
N GLN A 34 37.04 -3.64 -7.65
CA GLN A 34 36.70 -4.71 -6.72
C GLN A 34 37.14 -4.26 -5.33
N HIS A 35 36.25 -3.55 -4.63
CA HIS A 35 36.32 -3.46 -3.19
C HIS A 35 35.61 -4.68 -2.62
N GLU A 36 36.38 -5.55 -1.98
CA GLU A 36 35.85 -6.57 -1.08
C GLU A 36 34.95 -5.91 -0.03
N HIS A 37 33.67 -6.30 -0.02
CA HIS A 37 32.84 -6.18 1.18
C HIS A 37 32.30 -7.55 1.55
N LYS A 38 33.21 -8.38 2.07
CA LYS A 38 32.85 -9.34 3.10
C LYS A 38 32.43 -8.56 4.35
N LYS A 39 31.12 -8.41 4.54
CA LYS A 39 30.45 -8.41 5.84
C LYS A 39 28.95 -8.53 5.60
N THR A 40 28.50 -9.78 5.57
CA THR A 40 27.15 -10.19 5.96
C THR A 40 26.90 -9.77 7.40
N ASN A 41 26.67 -8.47 7.62
CA ASN A 41 26.11 -7.97 8.85
C ASN A 41 24.60 -8.05 8.68
N THR A 42 24.04 -9.15 9.20
CA THR A 42 22.67 -9.28 9.69
C THR A 42 21.93 -7.94 9.74
N SER A 43 21.03 -7.74 8.78
CA SER A 43 20.14 -6.58 8.69
C SER A 43 19.27 -6.52 9.94
N LYS A 44 19.77 -5.86 10.98
CA LYS A 44 18.94 -5.36 12.07
C LYS A 44 17.91 -4.45 11.38
N PRO A 45 16.60 -4.60 11.67
CA PRO A 45 15.60 -3.72 11.09
C PRO A 45 16.07 -2.28 11.27
N ASN A 46 16.16 -1.52 10.18
CA ASN A 46 16.54 -0.12 10.27
C ASN A 46 15.33 0.62 10.86
N ASN A 47 15.21 0.58 12.19
CA ASN A 47 14.08 1.13 12.94
C ASN A 47 13.80 2.60 12.58
N SER A 48 14.82 3.33 12.10
CA SER A 48 14.68 4.68 11.58
C SER A 48 13.86 4.74 10.28
N GLN A 49 14.14 3.86 9.31
CA GLN A 49 13.40 3.80 8.05
C GLN A 49 11.98 3.28 8.25
N THR A 50 11.80 2.19 9.00
CA THR A 50 10.46 1.66 9.31
C THR A 50 9.64 2.65 10.11
N GLY A 51 10.24 3.36 11.08
CA GLY A 51 9.54 4.41 11.82
C GLY A 51 9.10 5.57 10.93
N LYS A 52 9.95 6.01 9.99
CA LYS A 52 9.59 7.02 8.99
C LYS A 52 8.43 6.55 8.11
N ALA A 53 8.50 5.33 7.58
CA ALA A 53 7.44 4.77 6.74
C ALA A 53 6.12 4.69 7.52
N ILE A 54 6.11 4.19 8.77
CA ILE A 54 4.90 4.17 9.60
C ILE A 54 4.32 5.59 9.82
N LYS A 55 5.17 6.60 9.98
CA LYS A 55 4.72 7.99 10.12
C LYS A 55 4.10 8.51 8.83
N GLU A 56 4.66 8.15 7.69
CA GLU A 56 4.11 8.45 6.36
C GLU A 56 2.76 7.77 6.16
N GLU A 57 2.62 6.49 6.57
CA GLU A 57 1.34 5.78 6.57
C GLU A 57 0.27 6.48 7.42
N LEU A 58 0.62 6.89 8.65
CA LEU A 58 -0.31 7.62 9.53
C LEU A 58 -0.77 8.95 8.91
N ASN A 59 0.16 9.71 8.33
CA ASN A 59 -0.17 10.97 7.64
C ASN A 59 -1.05 10.73 6.41
N GLY A 60 -0.80 9.66 5.67
CA GLY A 60 -1.59 9.30 4.50
C GLY A 60 -3.02 8.89 4.88
N LEU A 61 -3.21 8.17 6.00
CA LEU A 61 -4.53 7.90 6.58
C LEU A 61 -5.29 9.19 6.94
N ASP A 62 -4.59 10.22 7.44
CA ASP A 62 -5.16 11.55 7.69
C ASP A 62 -5.59 12.26 6.40
N SER A 63 -4.83 12.11 5.32
CA SER A 63 -5.19 12.65 4.00
C SER A 63 -6.42 11.94 3.43
N ILE A 64 -6.48 10.60 3.49
CA ILE A 64 -7.65 9.81 3.07
C ILE A 64 -8.91 10.27 3.82
N GLU A 65 -8.84 10.44 5.14
CA GLU A 65 -9.97 10.95 5.92
C GLU A 65 -10.43 12.34 5.46
N LYS A 66 -9.49 13.26 5.19
CA LYS A 66 -9.81 14.61 4.69
C LYS A 66 -10.48 14.57 3.32
N ASP A 67 -9.97 13.76 2.39
CA ASP A 67 -10.46 13.70 1.02
C ASP A 67 -11.85 13.06 0.96
N VAL A 68 -12.05 11.96 1.69
CA VAL A 68 -13.36 11.31 1.83
C VAL A 68 -14.39 12.25 2.47
N ASN A 69 -13.97 13.09 3.42
CA ASN A 69 -14.85 14.10 4.00
C ASN A 69 -15.30 15.17 3.00
N LYS A 70 -14.46 15.47 2.00
CA LYS A 70 -14.79 16.33 0.85
C LYS A 70 -15.52 15.60 -0.29
N LYS A 71 -15.80 14.29 -0.13
CA LYS A 71 -16.32 13.38 -1.17
C LYS A 71 -15.35 13.19 -2.35
N ASP A 72 -14.07 13.47 -2.15
CA ASP A 72 -13.03 13.23 -3.13
C ASP A 72 -12.47 11.81 -2.99
N PHE A 73 -13.26 10.84 -3.45
CA PHE A 73 -12.87 9.43 -3.40
C PHE A 73 -11.75 9.07 -4.37
N LYS A 74 -11.51 9.89 -5.39
CA LYS A 74 -10.43 9.64 -6.34
C LYS A 74 -9.08 9.93 -5.68
N SER A 75 -8.93 11.10 -5.08
CA SER A 75 -7.71 11.45 -4.34
C SER A 75 -7.47 10.48 -3.18
N ALA A 76 -8.53 10.06 -2.49
CA ALA A 76 -8.42 9.03 -1.45
C ALA A 76 -7.90 7.69 -1.97
N ALA A 77 -8.32 7.26 -3.17
CA ALA A 77 -7.83 6.04 -3.80
C ALA A 77 -6.38 6.16 -4.26
N ASP A 78 -6.02 7.25 -4.94
CA ASP A 78 -4.65 7.51 -5.38
C ASP A 78 -3.68 7.55 -4.17
N GLN A 79 -4.11 8.17 -3.07
CA GLN A 79 -3.35 8.24 -1.82
C GLN A 79 -3.18 6.85 -1.19
N PHE A 80 -4.23 6.04 -1.17
CA PHE A 80 -4.18 4.69 -0.62
C PHE A 80 -3.26 3.76 -1.43
N GLU A 81 -3.32 3.81 -2.77
CA GLU A 81 -2.46 2.98 -3.64
C GLU A 81 -0.98 3.23 -3.36
N SER A 82 -0.56 4.51 -3.34
CA SER A 82 0.83 4.87 -3.05
C SER A 82 1.29 4.42 -1.66
N MET A 83 0.39 4.44 -0.67
CA MET A 83 0.68 3.99 0.69
C MET A 83 0.75 2.46 0.77
N HIS A 84 -0.16 1.75 0.10
CA HIS A 84 -0.23 0.29 0.20
C HIS A 84 1.06 -0.37 -0.32
N GLU A 85 1.68 0.19 -1.36
CA GLU A 85 2.98 -0.26 -1.86
C GLU A 85 4.12 -0.05 -0.84
N GLU A 86 4.18 1.11 -0.19
CA GLU A 86 5.18 1.42 0.85
C GLU A 86 4.96 0.54 2.09
N TYR A 87 3.69 0.32 2.47
CA TYR A 87 3.32 -0.61 3.54
C TYR A 87 3.89 -2.01 3.28
N HIS A 88 3.66 -2.58 2.09
CA HIS A 88 4.15 -3.92 1.75
C HIS A 88 5.66 -4.03 1.68
N SER A 89 6.34 -2.98 1.23
CA SER A 89 7.80 -3.01 1.03
C SER A 89 8.60 -2.69 2.31
N THR A 90 8.10 -1.79 3.16
CA THR A 90 8.89 -1.23 4.27
C THR A 90 8.29 -1.47 5.65
N VAL A 91 6.96 -1.56 5.78
CA VAL A 91 6.27 -1.65 7.08
C VAL A 91 5.91 -3.08 7.46
N LEU A 92 5.29 -3.84 6.55
CA LEU A 92 4.83 -5.20 6.80
C LEU A 92 5.98 -6.19 7.11
N PRO A 93 7.10 -6.22 6.36
CA PRO A 93 8.15 -7.22 6.57
C PRO A 93 8.74 -7.24 8.00
N PRO A 94 9.12 -6.10 8.62
CA PRO A 94 9.63 -6.12 9.99
C PRO A 94 8.56 -6.50 11.03
N ILE A 95 7.28 -6.21 10.77
CA ILE A 95 6.17 -6.65 11.64
C ILE A 95 6.03 -8.17 11.56
N GLU A 96 5.98 -8.75 10.37
CA GLU A 96 5.85 -10.20 10.21
C GLU A 96 7.04 -10.97 10.77
N ALA A 97 8.25 -10.42 10.60
CA ALA A 97 9.48 -10.98 11.18
C ALA A 97 9.44 -11.04 12.71
N LYS A 98 8.74 -10.10 13.36
CA LYS A 98 8.59 -10.05 14.82
C LYS A 98 7.35 -10.79 15.33
N ASN A 99 6.24 -10.64 14.63
CA ASN A 99 4.93 -11.13 15.00
C ASN A 99 4.09 -11.37 13.74
N LYS A 100 4.26 -12.55 13.14
CA LYS A 100 3.59 -12.95 11.89
C LYS A 100 2.06 -12.76 11.93
N LYS A 101 1.41 -13.18 13.02
CA LYS A 101 -0.04 -13.06 13.18
C LYS A 101 -0.48 -11.60 13.16
N MET A 102 0.30 -10.70 13.76
CA MET A 102 0.02 -9.26 13.70
C MET A 102 0.17 -8.72 12.28
N GLY A 103 1.20 -9.14 11.55
CA GLY A 103 1.39 -8.75 10.15
C GLY A 103 0.20 -9.18 9.26
N GLU A 104 -0.21 -10.44 9.35
CA GLU A 104 -1.37 -10.97 8.62
C GLU A 104 -2.69 -10.23 8.97
N ASP A 105 -2.92 -9.98 10.26
CA ASP A 105 -4.09 -9.23 10.74
C ASP A 105 -4.08 -7.77 10.27
N MET A 106 -2.91 -7.13 10.20
CA MET A 106 -2.76 -5.77 9.71
C MET A 106 -2.96 -5.68 8.19
N HIS A 107 -2.38 -6.60 7.43
CA HIS A 107 -2.57 -6.66 5.98
C HIS A 107 -4.06 -6.77 5.63
N GLY A 108 -4.81 -7.68 6.26
CA GLY A 108 -6.25 -7.80 6.03
C GLY A 108 -7.07 -6.54 6.39
N LYS A 109 -6.57 -5.68 7.28
CA LYS A 109 -7.21 -4.39 7.60
C LYS A 109 -6.93 -3.32 6.55
N PHE A 110 -5.75 -3.34 5.93
CA PHE A 110 -5.45 -2.50 4.76
C PHE A 110 -6.31 -2.94 3.56
N ASP A 111 -6.47 -4.25 3.32
CA ASP A 111 -7.39 -4.79 2.30
C ASP A 111 -8.84 -4.32 2.53
N ALA A 112 -9.31 -4.34 3.78
CA ALA A 112 -10.64 -3.85 4.13
C ALA A 112 -10.81 -2.34 3.87
N LEU A 113 -9.75 -1.55 4.08
CA LEU A 113 -9.75 -0.13 3.73
C LEU A 113 -9.81 0.06 2.21
N GLU A 114 -9.01 -0.68 1.45
CA GLU A 114 -9.02 -0.67 -0.01
C GLU A 114 -10.42 -0.98 -0.57
N ALA A 115 -11.03 -2.06 -0.09
CA ALA A 115 -12.38 -2.45 -0.49
C ALA A 115 -13.42 -1.37 -0.16
N ALA A 116 -13.29 -0.70 0.99
CA ALA A 116 -14.16 0.41 1.36
C ALA A 116 -13.96 1.64 0.45
N ILE A 117 -12.72 1.96 0.07
CA ILE A 117 -12.41 3.05 -0.86
C ILE A 117 -12.97 2.76 -2.25
N ASN A 118 -12.77 1.54 -2.76
CA ASN A 118 -13.25 1.10 -4.06
C ASN A 118 -14.78 1.08 -4.15
N SER A 119 -15.46 0.74 -3.05
CA SER A 119 -16.93 0.81 -2.94
C SER A 119 -17.47 2.22 -2.67
N LYS A 120 -16.58 3.20 -2.41
CA LYS A 120 -16.92 4.60 -2.06
C LYS A 120 -17.84 4.71 -0.84
N ASP A 121 -17.79 3.73 0.07
CA ASP A 121 -18.55 3.76 1.31
C ASP A 121 -17.84 4.63 2.35
N LYS A 122 -18.22 5.91 2.43
CA LYS A 122 -17.64 6.87 3.38
C LYS A 122 -17.61 6.35 4.82
N THR A 123 -18.66 5.68 5.28
CA THR A 123 -18.73 5.23 6.68
C THR A 123 -17.73 4.13 6.94
N GLN A 124 -17.63 3.18 6.03
CA GLN A 124 -16.65 2.09 6.11
C GLN A 124 -15.22 2.60 5.96
N ILE A 125 -14.97 3.55 5.05
CA ILE A 125 -13.63 4.14 4.89
C ILE A 125 -13.19 4.80 6.20
N LEU A 126 -14.01 5.66 6.79
CA LEU A 126 -13.66 6.33 8.04
C LEU A 126 -13.49 5.36 9.21
N THR A 127 -14.24 4.25 9.22
CA THR A 127 -14.08 3.18 10.21
C THR A 127 -12.76 2.44 10.03
N ASN A 128 -12.44 2.03 8.80
CA ASN A 128 -11.22 1.30 8.49
C ASN A 128 -9.97 2.17 8.61
N VAL A 129 -10.05 3.48 8.33
CA VAL A 129 -8.96 4.42 8.61
C VAL A 129 -8.58 4.42 10.09
N LYS A 130 -9.57 4.46 11.00
CA LYS A 130 -9.31 4.40 12.46
C LYS A 130 -8.69 3.07 12.86
N ILE A 131 -9.24 1.97 12.37
CA ILE A 131 -8.73 0.61 12.65
C ILE A 131 -7.26 0.46 12.21
N ASN A 132 -6.90 1.00 11.04
CA ASN A 132 -5.54 0.95 10.52
C ASN A 132 -4.60 1.87 11.32
N ARG A 133 -5.02 3.08 11.70
CA ARG A 133 -4.21 3.94 12.60
C ARG A 133 -3.89 3.25 13.93
N ASP A 134 -4.90 2.66 14.57
CA ASP A 134 -4.73 1.94 15.83
C ASP A 134 -3.79 0.73 15.67
N SER A 135 -3.85 0.06 14.52
CA SER A 135 -3.00 -1.09 14.22
C SER A 135 -1.55 -0.67 13.99
N LEU A 136 -1.31 0.41 13.26
CA LEU A 136 0.03 1.00 13.10
C LEU A 136 0.63 1.44 14.44
N GLN A 137 -0.16 2.07 15.31
CA GLN A 137 0.30 2.44 16.66
C GLN A 137 0.65 1.23 17.53
N LYS A 138 -0.09 0.12 17.39
CA LYS A 138 0.26 -1.14 18.03
C LYS A 138 1.56 -1.71 17.46
N ALA A 139 1.75 -1.67 16.14
CA ALA A 139 2.98 -2.14 15.49
C ALA A 139 4.21 -1.35 15.95
N VAL A 140 4.10 -0.02 16.15
CA VAL A 140 5.19 0.81 16.71
C VAL A 140 5.64 0.29 18.07
N LYS A 141 4.68 0.02 18.96
CA LYS A 141 4.95 -0.54 20.29
C LYS A 141 5.55 -1.94 20.20
N GLU A 142 4.97 -2.78 19.34
CA GLU A 142 5.45 -4.14 19.11
C GLU A 142 6.89 -4.10 18.63
N LEU A 143 7.24 -3.26 17.66
CA LEU A 143 8.59 -3.12 17.10
C LEU A 143 9.58 -2.41 18.05
N GLY A 144 9.09 -1.68 19.06
CA GLY A 144 9.91 -0.88 19.96
C GLY A 144 10.45 0.39 19.29
N ILE A 145 9.68 0.96 18.36
CA ILE A 145 10.02 2.19 17.62
C ILE A 145 9.45 3.42 18.37
N GLN A 146 10.12 4.56 18.22
CA GLN A 146 9.62 5.87 18.62
C GLN A 146 9.33 6.69 17.35
N LEU A 147 8.20 7.41 17.30
CA LEU A 147 7.71 8.16 16.12
C LEU A 147 7.81 9.69 16.27
#